data_AF-A0A0Q7BDC3-F1
#
_entry.id   AF-A0A0Q7BDC3-F1
#
_cell.length_a   1.000
_cell.length_b   1.000
_cell.length_c   1.000
_cell.angle_alpha   90.00
_cell.angle_beta   90.00
_cell.angle_gamma   90.00
#
_symmetry.space_group_name_H-M   'P 1'
#
loop_
_entity.id
_entity.type
_entity.pdbx_description
1 polymer ?
#
loop_
_entity_poly.entity_id
_entity_poly.type
_entity_poly.pdbx_seq_one_letter_code
_entity_poly.pdbx_strand_id
1 'polypeptide(L)' 'MLIRVDAELSDELSGAFPHLVARTQPATTTLTGEMTDQEELQGVLNLLSSLGIGVVEVVTIPD' A
#
# COMPACT_ATOMS: atom_id res chain seq x y z
N MET A 1 11.51 -12.81 14.43
CA MET A 1 10.47 -13.59 13.72
C MET A 1 9.33 -12.65 13.41
N LEU A 2 8.85 -12.61 12.17
CA LEU A 2 7.79 -11.70 11.72
C LEU A 2 6.65 -12.55 11.17
N ILE A 3 5.44 -12.38 11.73
CA ILE A 3 4.23 -13.09 11.34
C ILE A 3 3.30 -12.06 10.72
N ARG A 4 2.93 -12.26 9.44
CA ARG A 4 2.00 -11.38 8.71
C ARG A 4 0.69 -12.13 8.48
N VAL A 5 -0.42 -11.48 8.77
CA VAL A 5 -1.78 -12.02 8.60
C VAL A 5 -2.55 -11.12 7.63
N ASP A 6 -3.35 -11.72 6.75
CA ASP A 6 -4.20 -11.04 5.77
C ASP A 6 -5.56 -10.69 6.39
N ALA A 7 -5.51 -9.97 7.51
CA ALA A 7 -6.69 -9.50 8.22
C ALA A 7 -6.32 -8.31 9.10
N GLU A 8 -7.24 -7.35 9.21
CA GLU A 8 -7.14 -6.31 10.22
C GLU A 8 -7.47 -6.94 11.59
N LEU A 9 -6.53 -6.81 12.54
CA LEU A 9 -6.73 -7.24 13.92
C LEU A 9 -7.46 -6.12 14.67
N SER A 10 -8.62 -6.42 15.25
CA SER A 10 -9.29 -5.48 16.16
C SER A 10 -8.43 -5.23 17.41
N ASP A 11 -8.70 -4.15 18.13
CA ASP A 11 -7.98 -3.80 19.36
C ASP A 11 -8.06 -4.92 20.42
N GLU A 12 -9.21 -5.59 20.54
CA GLU A 12 -9.39 -6.74 21.45
C GLU A 12 -8.47 -7.91 21.11
N LEU A 13 -8.34 -8.23 19.81
CA LEU A 13 -7.49 -9.32 19.33
C LEU A 13 -5.99 -8.98 19.42
N SER A 14 -5.65 -7.71 19.19
CA SER A 14 -4.29 -7.20 19.37
C SER A 14 -3.84 -7.30 20.83
N GLY A 15 -4.76 -7.04 21.77
CA GLY A 15 -4.50 -7.16 23.22
C GLY A 15 -4.23 -8.58 23.71
N ALA A 16 -4.58 -9.61 22.94
CA ALA A 16 -4.31 -11.02 23.28
C ALA A 16 -2.82 -11.38 23.18
N PHE A 17 -1.99 -10.54 22.57
CA PHE A 17 -0.57 -10.80 22.34
C PHE A 17 0.32 -9.74 23.03
N PRO A 18 0.47 -9.75 24.36
CA PRO A 18 1.09 -8.67 25.13
C PRO A 18 2.58 -8.44 24.83
N HIS A 19 3.25 -9.38 24.16
CA HIS A 19 4.66 -9.26 23.76
C HIS A 19 4.82 -8.92 22.26
N LEU A 20 3.73 -8.76 21.52
CA LEU A 20 3.74 -8.44 20.09
C LEU A 20 3.13 -7.05 19.89
N VAL A 21 3.75 -6.26 19.01
CA VAL A 21 3.20 -4.98 18.58
C VAL A 21 2.50 -5.20 17.25
N ALA A 22 1.17 -5.11 17.24
CA ALA A 22 0.39 -5.16 16.00
C ALA A 22 0.72 -3.92 15.16
N ARG A 23 1.08 -4.14 13.89
CA ARG A 23 1.22 -3.09 12.89
C ARG A 23 0.36 -3.47 11.70
N THR A 24 -0.79 -2.83 11.57
CA THR A 24 -1.65 -2.97 10.39
C THR A 24 -1.00 -2.22 9.25
N GLN A 25 -0.68 -2.94 8.17
CA GLN A 25 -0.29 -2.34 6.90
C GLN A 25 -1.37 -2.73 5.90
N PRO A 26 -2.01 -1.77 5.23
CA PRO A 26 -2.93 -2.10 4.15
C PRO A 26 -2.20 -2.95 3.12
N ALA A 27 -2.91 -3.92 2.53
CA ALA A 27 -2.40 -4.69 1.41
C ALA A 27 -2.25 -3.75 0.20
N THR A 28 -1.12 -3.06 0.11
CA THR A 28 -0.80 -2.15 -0.98
C THR A 28 0.11 -2.85 -1.99
N THR A 29 -0.11 -2.54 -3.27
CA THR A 29 0.77 -2.95 -4.36
C THR A 29 1.58 -1.73 -4.78
N THR A 30 2.91 -1.84 -4.75
CA THR A 30 3.81 -0.77 -5.23
C THR A 30 4.17 -1.05 -6.68
N LEU A 31 3.94 -0.07 -7.56
CA LEU A 31 4.41 -0.09 -8.94
C LEU A 31 5.70 0.72 -9.04
N THR A 32 6.77 0.11 -9.52
CA THR A 32 8.08 0.75 -9.70
C THR A 32 8.51 0.65 -11.16
N GLY A 33 9.03 1.74 -11.70
CA GLY A 33 9.54 1.82 -13.06
C GLY A 33 9.89 3.26 -13.41
N GLU A 34 10.50 3.44 -14.58
CA GLU A 34 10.71 4.78 -15.13
C GLU A 34 9.43 5.24 -15.81
N MET A 35 9.05 6.49 -15.56
CA MET A 35 7.99 7.18 -16.32
C MET A 35 8.67 8.15 -17.28
N THR A 36 8.28 8.14 -18.53
CA THR A 36 8.88 8.94 -19.60
C THR A 36 8.54 10.42 -19.42
N ASP A 37 7.31 10.71 -19.01
CA ASP A 37 6.81 12.07 -18.77
C ASP A 37 5.58 12.09 -17.84
N GLN A 38 5.01 13.27 -17.65
CA GLN A 38 3.82 13.50 -16.83
C GLN A 38 2.52 13.01 -17.50
N GLU A 39 2.45 12.95 -18.84
CA GLU A 39 1.27 12.43 -19.54
C GLU A 39 1.12 10.93 -19.33
N GLU A 40 2.23 10.19 -19.37
CA GLU A 40 2.28 8.76 -19.06
C GLU A 40 1.80 8.48 -17.63
N LEU A 41 2.29 9.24 -16.64
CA LEU A 41 1.84 9.16 -15.25
C LEU A 41 0.32 9.39 -15.15
N GLN A 42 -0.18 10.45 -15.80
CA GLN A 42 -1.61 10.75 -15.77
C GLN A 42 -2.44 9.63 -16.41
N GLY A 43 -1.93 9.01 -17.47
CA GLY A 43 -2.55 7.84 -18.11
C GLY A 43 -2.68 6.65 -17.16
N VAL A 44 -1.62 6.34 -16.41
CA VAL A 44 -1.63 5.27 -15.40
C VAL A 44 -2.62 5.58 -14.28
N LEU A 45 -2.63 6.80 -13.75
CA LEU A 45 -3.56 7.22 -12.69
C LEU A 45 -5.03 7.12 -13.15
N ASN A 46 -5.31 7.54 -14.38
CA ASN A 46 -6.65 7.43 -14.96
C ASN A 46 -7.09 5.97 -15.13
N LEU A 47 -6.18 5.09 -15.57
CA LEU A 47 -6.47 3.66 -15.70
C LEU A 47 -6.77 3.02 -14.33
N LEU A 48 -5.92 3.27 -13.33
CA LEU A 48 -6.16 2.78 -11.97
C LEU A 48 -7.50 3.26 -11.42
N SER A 49 -7.83 4.54 -11.61
CA SER A 49 -9.13 5.09 -11.23
C SER A 49 -10.30 4.41 -11.96
N SER A 50 -10.17 4.12 -13.26
CA SER A 50 -11.22 3.44 -14.03
C SER A 50 -11.49 2.01 -13.57
N LEU A 51 -10.48 1.36 -12.99
CA LEU A 51 -10.55 0.03 -12.40
C LEU A 51 -11.06 0.03 -10.95
N GLY A 52 -11.32 1.22 -10.37
CA GLY A 52 -11.71 1.37 -8.97
C GLY A 52 -10.55 1.17 -7.98
N ILE A 53 -9.30 1.25 -8.46
CA ILE A 53 -8.11 1.14 -7.62
C ILE A 53 -7.76 2.52 -7.09
N GLY A 54 -7.84 2.68 -5.76
CA GLY A 54 -7.45 3.92 -5.09
C GLY A 54 -5.93 4.07 -5.04
N VAL A 55 -5.42 5.21 -5.51
CA VAL A 55 -4.00 5.58 -5.37
C VAL A 55 -3.81 6.29 -4.05
N VAL A 56 -2.95 5.74 -3.19
CA VAL A 56 -2.71 6.26 -1.83
C VAL A 56 -1.58 7.28 -1.81
N GLU A 57 -0.51 7.03 -2.58
CA GLU A 57 0.69 7.86 -2.61
C GLU A 57 1.40 7.72 -3.96
N VAL A 58 2.02 8.82 -4.43
CA VAL A 58 2.93 8.82 -5.57
C VAL A 58 4.23 9.49 -5.11
N VAL A 59 5.35 8.76 -5.19
CA VAL A 59 6.67 9.26 -4.79
C VAL A 59 7.63 9.12 -5.97
N THR A 60 8.29 10.22 -6.33
CA THR A 60 9.43 10.20 -7.27
C THR A 60 10.69 9.94 -6.46
N ILE A 61 11.40 8.84 -6.75
CA ILE A 61 12.69 8.54 -6.15
C ILE A 61 13.77 9.14 -7.06
N PRO A 62 14.53 10.15 -6.62
CA PRO A 62 15.71 10.62 -7.35
C PRO A 62 16.83 9.57 -7.27
N ASP A 63 17.63 9.46 -8.33
CA ASP A 63 18.83 8.61 -8.39
C ASP A 63 19.89 8.96 -7.33
#